data_AF-A0A9X3DYB7-F1
#
_entry.id   AF-A0A9X3DYB7-F1
#
_cell.length_a   1.000
_cell.length_b   1.000
_cell.length_c   1.000
_cell.angle_alpha   90.00
_cell.angle_beta   90.00
_cell.angle_gamma   90.00
#
_symmetry.space_group_name_H-M   'P 1'
#
loop_
_entity.id
_entity.type
_entity.pdbx_description
1 polymer ?
#
loop_
_entity_poly.entity_id
_entity_poly.type
_entity_poly.pdbx_seq_one_letter_code
_entity_poly.pdbx_strand_id
1 'polypeptide(L)'
;MGNPRNYSLELPDRCLELLDGLWDTVARDKKLGARHGGPLSTTFLLSLATPIVVLPTERILKQHPIVEGSADDWHLDQQLADRLRLSFTSADPFRSCPFFSDSDGWSYARHDGHHNFARGIPNEVAAELAKPEAKDAATKLSAVTAIQGLRNALAHGSIAYLNKDGSGLHGSRAEMIAFISERRDKGGEVVGYHVLRISEDGFRSFLRRWVDWLNDTGLSQALAA
;
A
#
# COMPACT_ATOMS: atom_id res chain seq x y z
N MET A 1 2.08 -12.78 -22.83
CA MET A 1 1.14 -12.95 -21.71
C MET A 1 -0.27 -12.78 -22.23
N GLY A 2 -1.25 -13.55 -21.74
CA GLY A 2 -2.65 -13.38 -22.11
C GLY A 2 -3.23 -12.09 -21.51
N ASN A 3 -4.24 -11.52 -22.16
CA ASN A 3 -4.99 -10.37 -21.63
C ASN A 3 -5.74 -10.77 -20.35
N PRO A 4 -5.65 -10.02 -19.22
CA PRO A 4 -6.48 -10.28 -18.05
C PRO A 4 -7.98 -10.20 -18.37
N ARG A 5 -8.78 -11.08 -17.77
CA ARG A 5 -10.25 -10.95 -17.75
C ARG A 5 -10.70 -9.96 -16.68
N ASN A 6 -10.05 -9.98 -15.52
CA ASN A 6 -10.26 -9.00 -14.45
C ASN A 6 -8.90 -8.42 -14.02
N TYR A 7 -8.69 -7.13 -14.29
CA TYR A 7 -7.40 -6.47 -14.03
C TYR A 7 -7.15 -6.30 -12.54
N SER A 8 -8.19 -6.16 -11.72
CA SER A 8 -8.13 -6.05 -10.27
C SER A 8 -7.87 -7.36 -9.52
N LEU A 9 -7.94 -8.52 -10.19
CA LEU A 9 -7.56 -9.80 -9.59
C LEU A 9 -6.28 -10.36 -10.21
N GLU A 10 -6.27 -10.50 -11.53
CA GLU A 10 -5.19 -11.22 -12.21
C GLU A 10 -3.87 -10.43 -12.31
N LEU A 11 -3.90 -9.08 -12.37
CA LEU A 11 -2.64 -8.33 -12.35
C LEU A 11 -1.97 -8.33 -10.98
N PRO A 12 -2.68 -8.12 -9.86
CA PRO A 12 -2.10 -8.32 -8.54
C PRO A 12 -1.43 -9.69 -8.38
N ASP A 13 -2.07 -10.77 -8.84
CA ASP A 13 -1.49 -12.12 -8.85
C ASP A 13 -0.19 -12.20 -9.64
N ARG A 14 -0.21 -11.80 -10.91
CA ARG A 14 0.98 -11.83 -11.77
C ARG A 14 2.12 -10.99 -11.19
N CYS A 15 1.79 -9.83 -10.61
CA CYS A 15 2.77 -8.98 -9.97
C CYS A 15 3.34 -9.62 -8.70
N LEU A 16 2.52 -10.32 -7.92
CA LEU A 16 3.00 -11.05 -6.74
C LEU A 16 3.88 -12.24 -7.14
N GLU A 17 3.51 -13.00 -8.16
CA GLU A 17 4.32 -14.09 -8.71
C GLU A 17 5.70 -13.59 -9.18
N LEU A 18 5.73 -12.46 -9.90
CA LEU A 18 6.98 -11.82 -10.32
C LEU A 18 7.79 -11.35 -9.12
N LEU A 19 7.13 -10.74 -8.12
CA LEU A 19 7.78 -10.25 -6.91
C LEU A 19 8.45 -11.40 -6.16
N ASP A 20 7.72 -12.47 -5.88
CA ASP A 20 8.23 -13.61 -5.13
C ASP A 20 9.25 -14.43 -5.92
N GLY A 21 9.03 -14.63 -7.22
CA GLY A 21 9.93 -15.39 -8.08
C GLY A 21 11.28 -14.71 -8.34
N LEU A 22 11.33 -13.38 -8.34
CA LEU A 22 12.56 -12.62 -8.64
C LEU A 22 13.18 -11.94 -7.42
N TRP A 23 12.53 -12.01 -6.24
CA TRP A 23 12.97 -11.29 -5.05
C TRP A 23 14.44 -11.53 -4.71
N ASP A 24 14.83 -12.79 -4.53
CA ASP A 24 16.17 -13.16 -4.10
C ASP A 24 17.23 -12.74 -5.13
N THR A 25 16.90 -12.80 -6.42
CA THR A 25 17.78 -12.33 -7.49
C THR A 25 18.02 -10.83 -7.37
N VAL A 26 16.96 -10.02 -7.24
CA VAL A 26 17.08 -8.57 -7.16
C VAL A 26 17.73 -8.12 -5.84
N ALA A 27 17.37 -8.75 -4.72
CA ALA A 27 17.88 -8.40 -3.39
C ALA A 27 19.37 -8.74 -3.20
N ARG A 28 19.91 -9.70 -3.96
CA ARG A 28 21.31 -10.14 -3.88
C ARG A 28 22.19 -9.61 -5.01
N ASP A 29 21.62 -9.00 -6.04
CA ASP A 29 22.37 -8.46 -7.17
C ASP A 29 23.12 -7.16 -6.78
N LYS A 30 24.34 -7.36 -6.28
CA LYS A 30 25.25 -6.27 -5.92
C LYS A 30 25.69 -5.44 -7.13
N LYS A 31 25.73 -6.03 -8.33
CA LYS A 31 26.20 -5.34 -9.54
C LYS A 31 25.15 -4.35 -10.03
N LEU A 32 23.89 -4.78 -10.06
CA LEU A 32 22.76 -3.93 -10.42
C LEU A 32 22.59 -2.79 -9.41
N GLY A 33 22.71 -3.09 -8.10
CA GLY A 33 22.55 -2.13 -7.01
C GLY A 33 23.74 -1.18 -6.77
N ALA A 34 24.94 -1.49 -7.27
CA ALA A 34 26.16 -0.77 -6.92
C ALA A 34 26.09 0.75 -7.15
N ARG A 35 25.42 1.19 -8.21
CA ARG A 35 25.29 2.61 -8.55
C ARG A 35 24.24 3.35 -7.70
N HIS A 36 23.45 2.63 -6.92
CA HIS A 36 22.28 3.14 -6.22
C HIS A 36 22.39 3.02 -4.68
N GLY A 37 23.57 2.69 -4.16
CA GLY A 37 23.83 2.61 -2.71
C GLY A 37 23.27 1.36 -2.03
N GLY A 38 22.80 0.37 -2.78
CA GLY A 38 22.25 -0.87 -2.24
C GLY A 38 21.49 -1.69 -3.29
N PRO A 39 20.98 -2.88 -2.92
CA PRO A 39 20.12 -3.68 -3.78
C PRO A 39 18.89 -2.89 -4.24
N LEU A 40 18.38 -3.19 -5.44
CA LEU A 40 17.17 -2.53 -5.96
C LEU A 40 15.88 -3.17 -5.42
N SER A 41 15.93 -3.93 -4.31
CA SER A 41 14.78 -4.67 -3.77
C SER A 41 13.63 -3.74 -3.40
N THR A 42 13.89 -2.60 -2.76
CA THR A 42 12.83 -1.63 -2.41
C THR A 42 12.18 -1.02 -3.65
N THR A 43 12.97 -0.66 -4.66
CA THR A 43 12.45 -0.13 -5.92
C THR A 43 11.64 -1.17 -6.68
N PHE A 44 12.11 -2.41 -6.72
CA PHE A 44 11.39 -3.54 -7.31
C PHE A 44 10.08 -3.83 -6.58
N LEU A 45 10.12 -3.87 -5.25
CA LEU A 45 8.94 -4.03 -4.40
C LEU A 45 7.88 -2.97 -4.73
N LEU A 46 8.27 -1.70 -4.73
CA LEU A 46 7.35 -0.60 -5.01
C LEU A 46 6.82 -0.61 -6.45
N SER A 47 7.66 -1.00 -7.42
CA SER A 47 7.25 -1.09 -8.82
C SER A 47 6.13 -2.11 -9.03
N LEU A 48 6.18 -3.24 -8.31
CA LEU A 48 5.16 -4.28 -8.37
C LEU A 48 4.00 -4.04 -7.37
N ALA A 49 4.25 -3.36 -6.26
CA ALA A 49 3.21 -2.97 -5.31
C ALA A 49 2.18 -2.02 -5.91
N THR A 50 2.61 -1.13 -6.81
CA THR A 50 1.72 -0.16 -7.47
C THR A 50 0.53 -0.84 -8.16
N PRO A 51 0.72 -1.74 -9.15
CA PRO A 51 -0.42 -2.44 -9.76
C PRO A 51 -1.18 -3.34 -8.78
N ILE A 52 -0.50 -3.95 -7.78
CA ILE A 52 -1.14 -4.80 -6.76
C ILE A 52 -2.18 -4.02 -5.94
N VAL A 53 -1.86 -2.80 -5.52
CA VAL A 53 -2.73 -2.01 -4.62
C VAL A 53 -3.61 -1.02 -5.39
N VAL A 54 -3.05 -0.34 -6.38
CA VAL A 54 -3.74 0.75 -7.08
C VAL A 54 -4.88 0.23 -7.93
N LEU A 55 -4.69 -0.87 -8.67
CA LEU A 55 -5.72 -1.34 -9.60
C LEU A 55 -6.98 -1.84 -8.89
N PRO A 56 -6.93 -2.69 -7.86
CA PRO A 56 -8.14 -3.09 -7.13
C PRO A 56 -8.81 -1.89 -6.45
N THR A 57 -8.01 -0.95 -5.93
CA THR A 57 -8.56 0.23 -5.28
C THR A 57 -9.28 1.16 -6.27
N GLU A 58 -8.67 1.45 -7.41
CA GLU A 58 -9.22 2.36 -8.42
C GLU A 58 -10.36 1.73 -9.21
N ARG A 59 -10.20 0.48 -9.64
CA ARG A 59 -11.13 -0.17 -10.59
C ARG A 59 -12.28 -0.91 -9.89
N ILE A 60 -12.21 -1.12 -8.57
CA ILE A 60 -13.30 -1.72 -7.77
C ILE A 60 -13.69 -0.79 -6.62
N LEU A 61 -12.82 -0.62 -5.62
CA LEU A 61 -13.22 -0.03 -4.33
C LEU A 61 -13.75 1.42 -4.46
N LYS A 62 -13.22 2.18 -5.41
CA LYS A 62 -13.64 3.57 -5.70
C LYS A 62 -14.80 3.70 -6.69
N GLN A 63 -15.17 2.65 -7.43
CA GLN A 63 -16.14 2.75 -8.53
C GLN A 63 -17.57 2.88 -8.04
N HIS A 64 -18.41 3.67 -8.70
CA HIS A 64 -19.77 3.91 -8.23
C HIS A 64 -20.74 2.85 -8.79
N PRO A 65 -21.64 2.25 -7.99
CA PRO A 65 -22.48 1.15 -8.46
C PRO A 65 -23.52 1.55 -9.51
N ILE A 66 -23.77 2.86 -9.68
CA ILE A 66 -24.76 3.39 -10.64
C ILE A 66 -24.09 3.89 -11.94
N VAL A 67 -22.83 4.33 -11.88
CA VAL A 67 -22.18 5.00 -13.01
C VAL A 67 -20.92 4.23 -13.36
N GLU A 68 -20.93 3.60 -14.54
CA GLU A 68 -19.80 2.85 -15.06
C GLU A 68 -18.65 3.80 -15.42
N GLY A 69 -17.48 3.53 -14.84
CA GLY A 69 -16.25 4.25 -15.11
C GLY A 69 -15.55 3.78 -16.40
N SER A 70 -14.52 4.52 -16.83
CA SER A 70 -13.72 4.17 -18.02
C SER A 70 -12.81 2.95 -17.85
N ALA A 71 -12.57 2.53 -16.61
CA ALA A 71 -11.64 1.48 -16.21
C ALA A 71 -12.21 0.81 -14.96
N ASP A 72 -13.34 0.13 -15.15
CA ASP A 72 -14.26 -0.26 -14.09
C ASP A 72 -14.44 -1.77 -14.06
N ASP A 73 -13.78 -2.42 -13.11
CA ASP A 73 -13.90 -3.86 -12.89
C ASP A 73 -15.09 -4.19 -11.97
N TRP A 74 -15.75 -3.19 -11.37
CA TRP A 74 -16.98 -3.36 -10.60
C TRP A 74 -18.10 -3.90 -11.48
N HIS A 75 -18.30 -3.29 -12.64
CA HIS A 75 -19.37 -3.69 -13.56
C HIS A 75 -19.08 -4.99 -14.30
N LEU A 76 -17.82 -5.45 -14.33
CA LEU A 76 -17.44 -6.76 -14.88
C LEU A 76 -17.84 -7.91 -13.95
N ASP A 77 -17.76 -7.71 -12.63
CA ASP A 77 -18.16 -8.69 -11.62
C ASP A 77 -18.71 -7.98 -10.37
N GLN A 78 -20.00 -7.62 -10.43
CA GLN A 78 -20.66 -6.88 -9.35
C GLN A 78 -20.69 -7.66 -8.04
N GLN A 79 -20.80 -8.98 -8.10
CA GLN A 79 -20.84 -9.82 -6.91
C GLN A 79 -19.48 -9.79 -6.18
N LEU A 80 -18.37 -9.93 -6.92
CA LEU A 80 -17.03 -9.73 -6.36
C LEU A 80 -16.90 -8.33 -5.75
N ALA A 81 -17.33 -7.32 -6.48
CA ALA A 81 -17.17 -5.93 -6.10
C ALA A 81 -17.93 -5.60 -4.80
N ASP A 82 -19.16 -6.10 -4.68
CA ASP A 82 -19.97 -6.01 -3.46
C ASP A 82 -19.29 -6.71 -2.28
N ARG A 83 -18.76 -7.92 -2.47
CA ARG A 83 -18.05 -8.65 -1.41
C ARG A 83 -16.81 -7.90 -0.92
N LEU A 84 -16.03 -7.34 -1.84
CA LEU A 84 -14.85 -6.53 -1.50
C LEU A 84 -15.25 -5.26 -0.73
N ARG A 85 -16.35 -4.60 -1.11
CA ARG A 85 -16.86 -3.42 -0.39
C ARG A 85 -17.38 -3.72 1.01
N LEU A 86 -18.01 -4.87 1.18
CA LEU A 86 -18.54 -5.30 2.48
C LEU A 86 -17.43 -5.75 3.46
N SER A 87 -16.20 -5.92 2.98
CA SER A 87 -15.09 -6.40 3.81
C SER A 87 -14.59 -5.37 4.82
N PHE A 88 -14.73 -4.06 4.54
CA PHE A 88 -14.41 -2.98 5.48
C PHE A 88 -15.04 -1.65 5.05
N THR A 89 -15.31 -0.81 6.05
CA THR A 89 -15.90 0.52 5.92
C THR A 89 -14.98 1.59 6.52
N SER A 90 -15.38 2.86 6.44
CA SER A 90 -14.64 3.94 7.10
C SER A 90 -14.67 3.85 8.63
N ALA A 91 -15.64 3.15 9.21
CA ALA A 91 -15.74 2.95 10.65
C ALA A 91 -14.83 1.82 11.16
N ASP A 92 -14.43 0.92 10.28
CA ASP A 92 -13.63 -0.24 10.65
C ASP A 92 -12.15 0.15 10.87
N PRO A 93 -11.54 -0.30 11.98
CA PRO A 93 -10.11 -0.09 12.21
C PRO A 93 -9.28 -0.91 11.22
N PHE A 94 -8.11 -0.42 10.83
CA PHE A 94 -7.22 -1.08 9.88
C PHE A 94 -6.81 -2.48 10.36
N ARG A 95 -6.70 -2.67 11.68
CA ARG A 95 -6.41 -3.98 12.29
C ARG A 95 -7.51 -5.03 12.08
N SER A 96 -8.75 -4.64 11.79
CA SER A 96 -9.82 -5.61 11.51
C SER A 96 -9.85 -6.07 10.05
N CYS A 97 -9.01 -5.49 9.17
CA CYS A 97 -8.94 -5.94 7.79
C CYS A 97 -8.34 -7.36 7.69
N PRO A 98 -8.85 -8.21 6.80
CA PRO A 98 -8.42 -9.62 6.67
C PRO A 98 -6.94 -9.77 6.25
N PHE A 99 -6.38 -8.75 5.60
CA PHE A 99 -4.98 -8.73 5.14
C PHE A 99 -4.01 -8.07 6.13
N PHE A 100 -4.51 -7.56 7.27
CA PHE A 100 -3.67 -6.93 8.29
C PHE A 100 -2.97 -7.98 9.17
N SER A 101 -1.72 -7.71 9.56
CA SER A 101 -1.02 -8.47 10.60
C SER A 101 -0.23 -7.56 11.52
N ASP A 102 -0.29 -7.82 12.84
CA ASP A 102 0.53 -7.12 13.83
C ASP A 102 2.04 -7.34 13.59
N SER A 103 2.40 -8.45 12.92
CA SER A 103 3.79 -8.78 12.59
C SER A 103 4.42 -7.85 11.55
N ASP A 104 3.60 -7.10 10.80
CA ASP A 104 4.09 -6.24 9.70
C ASP A 104 4.81 -5.00 10.21
N GLY A 105 4.56 -4.63 11.47
CA GLY A 105 5.22 -3.48 12.08
C GLY A 105 4.75 -2.13 11.55
N TRP A 106 3.49 -2.03 11.12
CA TRP A 106 2.88 -0.75 10.74
C TRP A 106 3.04 0.29 11.85
N SER A 107 3.38 1.52 11.48
CA SER A 107 3.40 2.68 12.37
C SER A 107 2.74 3.86 11.68
N TYR A 108 2.05 4.69 12.44
CA TYR A 108 1.28 5.81 11.91
C TYR A 108 1.53 7.08 12.72
N ALA A 109 1.71 8.19 12.01
CA ALA A 109 1.78 9.53 12.57
C ALA A 109 1.01 10.52 11.70
N ARG A 110 0.62 11.64 12.30
CA ARG A 110 0.10 12.82 11.59
C ARG A 110 1.18 13.88 11.50
N HIS A 111 1.16 14.62 10.40
CA HIS A 111 1.93 15.85 10.27
C HIS A 111 0.96 16.98 9.95
N ASP A 112 0.95 18.03 10.76
CA ASP A 112 0.08 19.18 10.56
C ASP A 112 0.78 20.25 9.72
N GLY A 113 0.02 20.94 8.87
CA GLY A 113 0.55 21.95 7.97
C GLY A 113 1.18 21.39 6.70
N HIS A 114 1.70 22.28 5.85
CA HIS A 114 2.27 21.92 4.57
C HIS A 114 3.75 21.55 4.71
N HIS A 115 4.18 20.45 4.08
CA HIS A 115 5.59 20.06 4.01
C HIS A 115 5.92 19.43 2.66
N ASN A 116 7.11 19.75 2.15
CA ASN A 116 7.60 19.14 0.92
C ASN A 116 8.42 17.88 1.27
N PHE A 117 7.78 16.72 1.20
CA PHE A 117 8.41 15.43 1.49
C PHE A 117 9.52 15.01 0.52
N ALA A 118 9.69 15.71 -0.61
CA ALA A 118 10.90 15.54 -1.44
C ALA A 118 12.18 15.95 -0.69
N ARG A 119 12.05 16.74 0.38
CA ARG A 119 13.15 17.11 1.29
C ARG A 119 13.38 16.09 2.42
N GLY A 120 12.65 14.98 2.40
CA GLY A 120 12.66 13.97 3.46
C GLY A 120 11.55 14.14 4.49
N ILE A 121 11.40 13.12 5.34
CA ILE A 121 10.46 13.14 6.46
C ILE A 121 11.01 14.07 7.56
N PRO A 122 10.18 14.97 8.14
CA PRO A 122 10.60 15.79 9.27
C PRO A 122 11.06 14.94 10.47
N ASN A 123 12.08 15.41 11.20
CA ASN A 123 12.66 14.66 12.31
C ASN A 123 11.63 14.36 13.42
N GLU A 124 10.73 15.30 13.68
CA GLU A 124 9.62 15.13 14.62
C GLU A 124 8.68 14.01 14.19
N VAL A 125 8.34 13.91 12.89
CA VAL A 125 7.49 12.85 12.36
C VAL A 125 8.21 11.50 12.43
N ALA A 126 9.51 11.47 12.10
CA ALA A 126 10.33 10.26 12.20
C ALA A 126 10.42 9.77 13.66
N ALA A 127 10.60 10.69 14.61
CA ALA A 127 10.62 10.40 16.04
C ALA A 127 9.27 9.87 16.53
N GLU A 128 8.15 10.48 16.12
CA GLU A 128 6.81 9.97 16.45
C GLU A 128 6.60 8.56 15.89
N LEU A 129 6.95 8.31 14.63
CA LEU A 129 6.83 6.98 14.00
C LEU A 129 7.66 5.90 14.71
N ALA A 130 8.77 6.27 15.36
CA ALA A 130 9.60 5.32 16.11
C ALA A 130 8.99 4.87 17.45
N LYS A 131 7.97 5.59 17.95
CA LYS A 131 7.36 5.29 19.24
C LYS A 131 6.43 4.07 19.21
N PRO A 132 6.31 3.30 20.30
CA PRO A 132 5.33 2.24 20.42
C PRO A 132 3.88 2.70 20.15
N GLU A 133 3.55 3.93 20.56
CA GLU A 133 2.24 4.54 20.36
C GLU A 133 1.89 4.70 18.88
N ALA A 134 2.88 4.88 17.99
CA ALA A 134 2.63 4.95 16.56
C ALA A 134 2.18 3.60 15.98
N LYS A 135 2.59 2.47 16.57
CA LYS A 135 2.09 1.14 16.18
C LYS A 135 0.63 1.00 16.57
N ASP A 136 0.30 1.32 17.82
CA ASP A 136 -1.09 1.32 18.29
C ASP A 136 -1.97 2.28 17.47
N ALA A 137 -1.47 3.47 17.14
CA ALA A 137 -2.18 4.42 16.28
C ALA A 137 -2.43 3.85 14.87
N ALA A 138 -1.52 3.05 14.32
CA ALA A 138 -1.73 2.39 13.03
C ALA A 138 -2.86 1.35 13.09
N THR A 139 -2.97 0.61 14.21
CA THR A 139 -4.04 -0.38 14.39
C THR A 139 -5.43 0.24 14.43
N LYS A 140 -5.53 1.47 14.95
CA LYS A 140 -6.76 2.24 15.15
C LYS A 140 -7.10 3.15 13.97
N LEU A 141 -6.19 3.32 13.01
CA LEU A 141 -6.44 4.09 11.81
C LEU A 141 -7.63 3.48 11.06
N SER A 142 -8.50 4.29 10.47
CA SER A 142 -9.58 3.77 9.62
C SER A 142 -8.99 2.95 8.46
N ALA A 143 -9.59 1.78 8.19
CA ALA A 143 -9.23 0.92 7.06
C ALA A 143 -9.24 1.70 5.73
N VAL A 144 -10.28 2.51 5.50
CA VAL A 144 -10.41 3.33 4.30
C VAL A 144 -9.28 4.36 4.20
N THR A 145 -8.93 5.04 5.31
CA THR A 145 -7.81 6.00 5.32
C THR A 145 -6.48 5.30 5.02
N ALA A 146 -6.24 4.11 5.59
CA ALA A 146 -5.01 3.37 5.34
C ALA A 146 -4.88 2.95 3.87
N ILE A 147 -5.92 2.33 3.30
CA ILE A 147 -5.91 1.85 1.91
C ILE A 147 -5.86 3.01 0.90
N GLN A 148 -6.64 4.08 1.12
CA GLN A 148 -6.56 5.27 0.28
C GLN A 148 -5.19 5.95 0.40
N GLY A 149 -4.60 5.96 1.60
CA GLY A 149 -3.25 6.48 1.83
C GLY A 149 -2.19 5.72 1.05
N LEU A 150 -2.21 4.38 1.10
CA LEU A 150 -1.33 3.52 0.31
C LEU A 150 -1.53 3.75 -1.19
N ARG A 151 -2.78 3.75 -1.66
CA ARG A 151 -3.08 3.98 -3.08
C ARG A 151 -2.56 5.33 -3.55
N ASN A 152 -2.84 6.41 -2.81
CA ASN A 152 -2.42 7.76 -3.19
C ASN A 152 -0.89 7.87 -3.23
N ALA A 153 -0.21 7.33 -2.22
CA ALA A 153 1.25 7.32 -2.17
C ALA A 153 1.86 6.57 -3.36
N LEU A 154 1.35 5.38 -3.68
CA LEU A 154 1.81 4.56 -4.82
C LEU A 154 1.50 5.20 -6.18
N ALA A 155 0.32 5.79 -6.35
CA ALA A 155 -0.10 6.39 -7.61
C ALA A 155 0.58 7.74 -7.90
N HIS A 156 0.90 8.52 -6.86
CA HIS A 156 1.43 9.88 -7.01
C HIS A 156 2.89 10.03 -6.59
N GLY A 157 3.56 8.92 -6.22
CA GLY A 157 4.97 8.93 -5.82
C GLY A 157 5.24 9.61 -4.48
N SER A 158 4.22 9.76 -3.62
CA SER A 158 4.36 10.32 -2.27
C SER A 158 4.89 9.26 -1.30
N ILE A 159 6.10 8.78 -1.59
CA ILE A 159 6.78 7.69 -0.86
C ILE A 159 8.15 8.17 -0.42
N ALA A 160 8.56 7.82 0.79
CA ALA A 160 9.92 8.05 1.28
C ALA A 160 10.61 6.73 1.62
N TYR A 161 11.87 6.60 1.20
CA TYR A 161 12.74 5.47 1.51
C TYR A 161 13.46 5.79 2.81
N LEU A 162 13.43 4.87 3.76
CA LEU A 162 13.98 5.06 5.10
C LEU A 162 14.96 3.94 5.43
N ASN A 163 16.07 4.27 6.09
CA ASN A 163 16.96 3.28 6.65
C ASN A 163 16.36 2.60 7.90
N LYS A 164 17.07 1.64 8.50
CA LYS A 164 16.65 0.92 9.72
C LYS A 164 16.24 1.81 10.90
N ASP A 165 16.77 3.03 10.97
CA ASP A 165 16.49 3.97 12.06
C ASP A 165 15.28 4.87 11.74
N GLY A 166 14.69 4.73 10.55
CA GLY A 166 13.52 5.51 10.13
C GLY A 166 13.85 6.85 9.50
N SER A 167 15.11 7.07 9.13
CA SER A 167 15.57 8.34 8.52
C SER A 167 15.79 8.21 7.01
N GLY A 168 15.45 9.27 6.28
CA GLY A 168 15.55 9.34 4.81
C GLY A 168 16.91 9.87 4.32
N LEU A 169 18.02 9.32 4.80
CA LEU A 169 19.35 9.78 4.41
C LEU A 169 19.70 9.34 2.98
N HIS A 170 20.07 10.29 2.12
CA HIS A 170 20.48 9.99 0.74
C HIS A 170 21.67 9.01 0.71
N GLY A 171 21.59 8.01 -0.18
CA GLY A 171 22.62 6.99 -0.33
C GLY A 171 22.64 5.91 0.76
N SER A 172 21.77 5.98 1.76
CA SER A 172 21.60 4.91 2.73
C SER A 172 20.72 3.79 2.19
N ARG A 173 20.96 2.56 2.66
CA ARG A 173 20.12 1.41 2.32
C ARG A 173 18.72 1.62 2.88
N ALA A 174 17.71 1.48 2.02
CA ALA A 174 16.32 1.45 2.44
C ALA A 174 15.99 0.10 3.12
N GLU A 175 15.35 0.17 4.28
CA GLU A 175 14.86 -0.96 5.06
C GLU A 175 13.40 -0.75 5.49
N MET A 176 12.93 0.49 5.42
CA MET A 176 11.55 0.88 5.67
C MET A 176 11.05 1.81 4.56
N ILE A 177 9.74 1.85 4.42
CA ILE A 177 9.02 2.66 3.46
C ILE A 177 8.01 3.50 4.24
N ALA A 178 7.90 4.78 3.90
CA ALA A 178 6.78 5.61 4.33
C ALA A 178 5.87 5.98 3.17
N PHE A 179 4.58 5.82 3.37
CA PHE A 179 3.51 6.22 2.47
C PHE A 179 2.86 7.49 3.02
N ILE A 180 2.88 8.54 2.22
CA ILE A 180 2.38 9.86 2.60
C ILE A 180 1.12 10.16 1.79
N SER A 181 0.06 10.58 2.47
CA SER A 181 -1.15 11.06 1.81
C SER A 181 -1.68 12.31 2.49
N GLU A 182 -2.16 13.26 1.68
CA GLU A 182 -2.74 14.50 2.18
C GLU A 182 -3.95 14.24 3.07
N ARG A 183 -4.04 15.02 4.15
CA ARG A 183 -5.23 15.14 4.97
C ARG A 183 -5.90 16.45 4.60
N ARG A 184 -7.16 16.36 4.16
CA ARG A 184 -7.96 17.50 3.75
C ARG A 184 -9.07 17.78 4.75
N ASP A 185 -9.43 19.05 4.91
CA ASP A 185 -10.60 19.43 5.71
C ASP A 185 -11.91 19.25 4.93
N LYS A 186 -13.03 19.69 5.50
CA LYS A 186 -14.35 19.61 4.85
C LYS A 186 -14.46 20.49 3.59
N GLY A 187 -13.63 21.54 3.49
CA GLY A 187 -13.56 22.42 2.32
C GLY A 187 -12.66 21.85 1.21
N GLY A 188 -11.95 20.76 1.47
CA GLY A 188 -11.00 20.15 0.54
C GLY A 188 -9.59 20.73 0.62
N GLU A 189 -9.34 21.67 1.54
CA GLU A 189 -8.02 22.29 1.73
C GLU A 189 -7.07 21.33 2.45
N VAL A 190 -5.80 21.32 2.03
CA VAL A 190 -4.77 20.47 2.66
C VAL A 190 -4.39 21.06 4.02
N VAL A 191 -4.70 20.32 5.08
CA VAL A 191 -4.42 20.72 6.48
C VAL A 191 -3.31 19.90 7.12
N GLY A 192 -2.71 18.98 6.38
CA GLY A 192 -1.64 18.12 6.86
C GLY A 192 -1.52 16.83 6.06
N TYR A 193 -0.90 15.83 6.67
CA TYR A 193 -0.62 14.54 6.04
C TYR A 193 -0.81 13.38 7.02
N HIS A 194 -1.29 12.28 6.48
CA HIS A 194 -1.16 10.95 7.07
C HIS A 194 0.16 10.35 6.64
N VAL A 195 0.92 9.80 7.59
CA VAL A 195 2.19 9.12 7.32
C VAL A 195 2.12 7.71 7.90
N LEU A 196 2.10 6.72 7.02
CA LEU A 196 2.19 5.30 7.35
C LEU A 196 3.62 4.82 7.08
N ARG A 197 4.20 4.07 8.00
CA ARG A 197 5.54 3.47 7.86
C ARG A 197 5.47 1.96 8.08
N ILE A 198 6.24 1.22 7.29
CA ILE A 198 6.38 -0.23 7.39
C ILE A 198 7.78 -0.67 6.94
N SER A 199 8.27 -1.82 7.39
CA SER A 199 9.51 -2.42 6.88
C SER A 199 9.32 -2.98 5.47
N GLU A 200 10.42 -3.17 4.73
CA GLU A 200 10.39 -3.83 3.42
C GLU A 200 9.77 -5.23 3.50
N ASP A 201 10.21 -6.04 4.46
CA ASP A 201 9.72 -7.40 4.68
C ASP A 201 8.25 -7.44 5.13
N GLY A 202 7.87 -6.50 6.00
CA GLY A 202 6.49 -6.32 6.44
C GLY A 202 5.59 -5.98 5.26
N PHE A 203 6.02 -5.06 4.40
CA PHE A 203 5.23 -4.65 3.25
C PHE A 203 5.08 -5.76 2.22
N ARG A 204 6.14 -6.52 1.94
CA ARG A 204 6.04 -7.72 1.09
C ARG A 204 5.06 -8.76 1.66
N SER A 205 5.10 -8.97 2.97
CA SER A 205 4.16 -9.88 3.66
C SER A 205 2.72 -9.38 3.57
N PHE A 206 2.52 -8.06 3.71
CA PHE A 206 1.22 -7.41 3.53
C PHE A 206 0.68 -7.61 2.11
N LEU A 207 1.52 -7.44 1.08
CA LEU A 207 1.10 -7.61 -0.32
C LEU A 207 0.64 -9.04 -0.61
N ARG A 208 1.29 -10.06 -0.05
CA ARG A 208 0.80 -11.45 -0.15
C ARG A 208 -0.60 -11.59 0.41
N ARG A 209 -0.79 -11.21 1.68
CA ARG A 209 -2.11 -11.31 2.32
C ARG A 209 -3.18 -10.47 1.63
N TRP A 210 -2.81 -9.32 1.08
CA TRP A 210 -3.70 -8.49 0.27
C TRP A 210 -4.18 -9.24 -0.97
N VAL A 211 -3.27 -9.87 -1.72
CA VAL A 211 -3.60 -10.65 -2.91
C VAL A 211 -4.37 -11.93 -2.55
N ASP A 212 -3.94 -12.66 -1.51
CA ASP A 212 -4.65 -13.83 -1.00
C ASP A 212 -6.11 -13.47 -0.66
N TRP A 213 -6.33 -12.36 0.03
CA TRP A 213 -7.66 -11.86 0.34
C TRP A 213 -8.49 -11.51 -0.92
N LEU A 214 -7.89 -10.84 -1.92
CA LEU A 214 -8.57 -10.54 -3.17
C LEU A 214 -9.04 -11.82 -3.87
N ASN A 215 -8.17 -12.82 -3.92
CA ASN A 215 -8.44 -14.11 -4.53
C ASN A 215 -9.46 -14.91 -3.77
N ASP A 216 -9.34 -15.03 -2.45
CA ASP A 216 -10.31 -15.73 -1.61
C ASP A 216 -11.69 -15.09 -1.76
N THR A 217 -11.76 -13.76 -1.82
CA THR A 217 -13.01 -13.02 -2.05
C THR A 217 -13.58 -13.26 -3.45
N GLY A 218 -12.73 -13.44 -4.46
CA GLY A 218 -13.14 -13.80 -5.83
C GLY A 218 -13.55 -15.27 -5.99
N LEU A 219 -12.82 -16.19 -5.37
CA LEU A 219 -12.98 -17.64 -5.51
C LEU A 219 -14.12 -18.21 -4.67
N SER A 220 -14.43 -17.61 -3.51
CA SER A 220 -15.42 -18.13 -2.54
C SER A 220 -16.84 -18.36 -3.09
N GLN A 221 -17.14 -17.99 -4.35
CA GLN A 221 -18.40 -18.37 -5.01
C GLN A 221 -18.28 -19.01 -6.40
N ALA A 222 -17.11 -19.03 -7.06
CA ALA A 222 -16.95 -19.81 -8.29
C ALA A 222 -17.14 -21.33 -8.05
N LEU A 223 -17.02 -21.77 -6.80
CA LEU A 223 -17.26 -23.14 -6.34
C LEU A 223 -18.63 -23.32 -5.65
N ALA A 224 -19.43 -22.26 -5.53
CA ALA A 224 -20.78 -22.30 -4.92
C ALA A 224 -21.92 -22.04 -5.94
N ALA A 225 -21.59 -21.86 -7.22
CA ALA A 225 -22.48 -21.78 -8.36
C ALA A 225 -22.31 -23.01 -9.26
#